data_AF-A0AAX2S0W7-F1
#
_entry.id   AF-A0AAX2S0W7-F1
#
_cell.length_a   1.000
_cell.length_b   1.000
_cell.length_c   1.000
_cell.angle_alpha   90.00
_cell.angle_beta   90.00
_cell.angle_gamma   90.00
#
_symmetry.space_group_name_H-M   'P 1'
#
loop_
_entity.id
_entity.type
_entity.pdbx_description
1 polymer ?
#
loop_
_entity_poly.entity_id
_entity_poly.type
_entity_poly.pdbx_seq_one_letter_code
_entity_poly.pdbx_strand_id
1 'polypeptide(L)'
;MIYLISKYTGIYISKSFAYSLLNDYFDSKAYLYPGSTLINIPFMLMYFMRANSLFYRRIDLKSRLAQTLENCREIVINNGKICNNIDCYQTLEFYFIAHETKLNQHTLLETLLFQVMLNNKLIYEDKLKLDPKYIENIIHFDQNKLSEKIRESNKVLLGIAKEVAQEKGFTF
;
A
#
# COMPACT_ATOMS: atom_id res chain seq x y z
N MET A 1 -3.41 4.01 8.28
CA MET A 1 -3.16 4.06 6.81
C MET A 1 -2.25 2.94 6.33
N ILE A 2 -0.99 2.85 6.78
CA ILE A 2 -0.07 1.77 6.39
C ILE A 2 -0.63 0.34 6.62
N TYR A 3 -1.31 0.15 7.75
CA TYR A 3 -2.04 -1.09 8.05
C TYR A 3 -3.09 -1.45 6.97
N LEU A 4 -3.84 -0.46 6.48
CA LEU A 4 -4.87 -0.66 5.46
C LEU A 4 -4.26 -1.10 4.13
N ILE A 5 -3.17 -0.47 3.71
CA ILE A 5 -2.43 -0.86 2.49
C ILE A 5 -1.95 -2.31 2.62
N SER A 6 -1.41 -2.69 3.78
CA SER A 6 -1.00 -4.08 4.03
C SER A 6 -2.20 -5.05 3.98
N LYS A 7 -3.35 -4.65 4.55
CA LYS A 7 -4.58 -5.44 4.54
C LYS A 7 -5.13 -5.65 3.12
N TYR A 8 -5.11 -4.62 2.28
CA TYR A 8 -5.62 -4.70 0.91
C TYR A 8 -4.72 -5.54 0.00
N THR A 9 -3.41 -5.46 0.18
CA THR A 9 -2.43 -6.02 -0.77
C THR A 9 -1.81 -7.34 -0.30
N GLY A 10 -1.84 -7.62 1.00
CA GLY A 10 -1.03 -8.66 1.64
C GLY A 10 0.45 -8.30 1.78
N ILE A 11 0.91 -7.13 1.32
CA ILE A 11 2.31 -6.71 1.37
C ILE A 11 2.58 -5.97 2.68
N TYR A 12 3.56 -6.42 3.46
CA TYR A 12 3.99 -5.68 4.64
C TYR A 12 4.81 -4.45 4.24
N ILE A 13 4.42 -3.30 4.77
CA ILE A 13 5.06 -2.02 4.50
C ILE A 13 6.17 -1.77 5.53
N SER A 14 7.42 -1.71 5.07
CA SER A 14 8.55 -1.30 5.90
C SER A 14 8.54 0.20 6.16
N LYS A 15 9.31 0.66 7.16
CA LYS A 15 9.50 2.09 7.44
C LYS A 15 10.09 2.84 6.24
N SER A 16 11.13 2.28 5.62
CA SER A 16 11.75 2.86 4.41
C SER A 16 10.76 2.97 3.25
N PHE A 17 9.88 1.98 3.11
CA PHE A 17 8.86 2.04 2.08
C PHE A 17 7.76 3.05 2.41
N ALA A 18 7.34 3.17 3.67
CA ALA A 18 6.41 4.21 4.09
C ALA A 18 6.96 5.62 3.82
N TYR A 19 8.25 5.84 4.05
CA TYR A 19 8.93 7.10 3.71
C TYR A 19 8.92 7.37 2.20
N SER A 20 9.21 6.35 1.39
CA SER A 20 9.16 6.47 -0.09
C SER A 20 7.76 6.76 -0.60
N LEU A 21 6.74 6.08 -0.03
CA LEU A 21 5.33 6.26 -0.37
C LEU A 21 4.85 7.70 -0.08
N LEU A 22 5.27 8.27 1.05
CA LEU A 22 4.94 9.65 1.38
C LEU A 22 5.67 10.64 0.48
N ASN A 23 6.93 10.38 0.11
CA ASN A 23 7.63 11.21 -0.86
C ASN A 23 6.89 11.25 -2.20
N ASP A 24 6.51 10.08 -2.74
CA ASP A 24 5.74 10.01 -3.99
C ASP A 24 4.41 10.80 -3.88
N TYR A 25 3.72 10.69 -2.74
CA TYR A 25 2.48 11.44 -2.47
C TYR A 25 2.70 12.97 -2.47
N PHE A 26 3.75 13.47 -1.83
CA PHE A 26 4.05 14.90 -1.84
C PHE A 26 4.59 15.39 -3.18
N ASP A 27 5.48 14.63 -3.82
CA ASP A 27 6.10 14.98 -5.11
C ASP A 27 5.07 15.06 -6.23
N SER A 28 4.06 14.18 -6.20
CA SER A 28 2.90 14.23 -7.11
C SER A 28 1.88 15.31 -6.76
N LYS A 29 2.07 16.03 -5.65
CA LYS A 29 1.08 16.97 -5.08
C LYS A 29 -0.29 16.33 -4.88
N ALA A 30 -0.34 15.05 -4.53
CA ALA A 30 -1.58 14.29 -4.33
C ALA A 30 -2.48 14.86 -3.23
N TYR A 31 -1.91 15.64 -2.30
CA TYR A 31 -2.66 16.40 -1.30
C TYR A 31 -3.54 17.52 -1.89
N LEU A 32 -3.29 17.95 -3.14
CA LEU A 32 -4.12 18.89 -3.89
C LEU A 32 -5.13 18.19 -4.81
N TYR A 33 -5.16 16.86 -4.85
CA TYR A 33 -6.07 16.14 -5.71
C TYR A 33 -7.52 16.39 -5.27
N PRO A 34 -8.41 16.92 -6.13
CA PRO A 34 -9.76 17.32 -5.72
C PRO A 34 -10.62 16.20 -5.14
N GLY A 35 -10.34 14.95 -5.51
CA GLY A 35 -11.02 13.77 -4.99
C GLY A 35 -10.46 13.25 -3.66
N SER A 36 -9.40 13.84 -3.12
CA SER A 36 -8.77 13.38 -1.87
C SER A 36 -9.63 13.73 -0.65
N THR A 37 -9.93 12.73 0.17
CA THR A 37 -10.65 12.83 1.43
C THR A 37 -9.91 12.02 2.49
N LEU A 38 -10.14 12.29 3.78
CA LEU A 38 -9.52 11.50 4.86
C LEU A 38 -9.79 9.99 4.73
N ILE A 39 -10.96 9.65 4.19
CA ILE A 39 -11.44 8.28 3.97
C ILE A 39 -10.65 7.56 2.88
N ASN A 40 -10.33 8.22 1.77
CA ASN A 40 -9.64 7.58 0.65
C ASN A 40 -8.12 7.81 0.62
N ILE A 41 -7.53 8.45 1.64
CA ILE A 41 -6.06 8.61 1.74
C ILE A 41 -5.30 7.30 1.46
N PRO A 42 -5.70 6.11 1.96
CA PRO A 42 -5.00 4.86 1.62
C PRO A 42 -4.93 4.61 0.11
N PHE A 43 -6.03 4.85 -0.61
CA PHE A 43 -6.10 4.68 -2.06
C PHE A 43 -5.30 5.75 -2.76
N MET A 44 -5.32 7.00 -2.29
CA MET A 44 -4.50 8.08 -2.86
C MET A 44 -3.01 7.80 -2.69
N LEU A 45 -2.56 7.33 -1.52
CA LEU A 45 -1.17 6.91 -1.31
C LEU A 45 -0.77 5.80 -2.29
N MET A 46 -1.64 4.80 -2.47
CA MET A 46 -1.39 3.70 -3.42
C MET A 46 -1.44 4.17 -4.88
N TYR A 47 -2.37 5.05 -5.25
CA TYR A 47 -2.55 5.47 -6.63
C TYR A 47 -1.41 6.37 -7.14
N PHE A 48 -0.89 7.23 -6.27
CA PHE A 48 0.17 8.18 -6.63
C PHE A 48 1.59 7.64 -6.45
N MET A 49 1.75 6.41 -5.96
CA MET A 49 3.07 5.78 -5.87
C MET A 49 3.60 5.37 -7.24
N ARG A 50 4.92 5.37 -7.39
CA ARG A 50 5.57 4.78 -8.58
C ARG A 50 5.56 3.26 -8.51
N ALA A 51 5.83 2.61 -9.65
CA ALA A 51 6.10 1.18 -9.65
C ALA A 51 7.25 0.83 -8.70
N ASN A 52 7.06 -0.21 -7.91
CA ASN A 52 8.00 -0.62 -6.87
C ASN A 52 8.33 -2.10 -7.02
N SER A 53 9.59 -2.47 -6.77
CA SER A 53 9.96 -3.88 -6.75
C SER A 53 9.29 -4.61 -5.59
N LEU A 54 8.74 -5.80 -5.85
CA LEU A 54 8.15 -6.69 -4.86
C LEU A 54 9.20 -7.65 -4.26
N PHE A 55 10.36 -7.79 -4.89
CA PHE A 55 11.44 -8.61 -4.35
C PHE A 55 11.89 -8.12 -2.98
N TYR A 56 12.25 -9.08 -2.14
CA TYR A 56 12.70 -8.91 -0.77
C TYR A 56 11.69 -8.28 0.20
N ARG A 57 10.45 -8.03 -0.24
CA ARG A 57 9.37 -7.60 0.65
C ARG A 57 8.81 -8.79 1.39
N ARG A 58 8.27 -8.51 2.58
CA ARG A 58 7.51 -9.50 3.34
C ARG A 58 6.06 -9.51 2.85
N ILE A 59 5.45 -10.68 2.83
CA ILE A 59 4.07 -10.89 2.38
C ILE A 59 3.29 -11.74 3.39
N ASP A 60 2.00 -11.48 3.52
CA ASP A 60 1.06 -12.36 4.22
C ASP A 60 0.84 -13.63 3.37
N LEU A 61 1.29 -14.77 3.89
CA LEU A 61 1.18 -16.08 3.24
C LEU A 61 -0.28 -16.50 2.98
N LYS A 62 -1.25 -15.90 3.66
CA LYS A 62 -2.68 -16.17 3.43
C LYS A 62 -3.28 -15.28 2.33
N SER A 63 -2.54 -14.31 1.81
CA SER A 63 -3.02 -13.40 0.78
C SER A 63 -3.16 -14.09 -0.58
N ARG A 64 -4.10 -13.62 -1.40
CA ARG A 64 -4.27 -14.07 -2.79
C ARG A 64 -3.01 -13.83 -3.62
N LEU A 65 -2.29 -12.74 -3.34
CA LEU A 65 -1.01 -12.46 -3.97
C LEU A 65 0.02 -13.54 -3.66
N ALA A 66 0.17 -13.95 -2.39
CA ALA A 66 1.11 -15.01 -2.02
C ALA A 66 0.79 -16.32 -2.75
N GLN A 67 -0.48 -16.74 -2.77
CA GLN A 67 -0.93 -17.93 -3.50
C GLN A 67 -0.63 -17.84 -5.00
N THR A 68 -0.72 -16.65 -5.59
CA THR A 68 -0.40 -16.44 -7.02
C THR A 68 1.10 -16.57 -7.27
N LEU A 69 1.93 -15.98 -6.39
CA LEU A 69 3.38 -16.03 -6.50
C LEU A 69 3.93 -17.46 -6.29
N GLU A 70 3.30 -18.27 -5.44
CA GLU A 70 3.67 -19.68 -5.23
C GLU A 70 3.53 -20.54 -6.50
N ASN A 71 2.67 -20.12 -7.44
CA ASN A 71 2.51 -20.79 -8.74
C ASN A 71 3.53 -20.32 -9.80
N CYS A 72 4.35 -19.31 -9.51
CA CYS A 72 5.37 -18.80 -10.42
C CYS A 72 6.71 -19.49 -10.13
N ARG A 73 7.29 -20.18 -11.12
CA ARG A 73 8.52 -20.99 -10.94
C ARG A 73 9.75 -20.13 -10.64
N GLU A 74 9.73 -18.89 -11.13
CA GLU A 74 10.78 -17.89 -11.02
C GLU A 74 10.84 -17.26 -9.62
N ILE A 75 9.81 -17.47 -8.80
CA ILE A 75 9.64 -16.83 -7.49
C ILE A 75 9.60 -17.89 -6.39
N VAL A 76 10.23 -17.58 -5.26
CA VAL A 76 10.13 -18.39 -4.05
C VAL A 76 9.84 -17.50 -2.85
N ILE A 77 8.98 -17.96 -1.94
CA ILE A 77 8.71 -17.26 -0.67
C ILE A 77 9.46 -17.96 0.45
N ASN A 78 10.58 -17.37 0.89
CA ASN A 78 11.40 -17.91 1.98
C ASN A 78 11.13 -17.12 3.26
N ASN A 79 10.64 -17.79 4.32
CA ASN A 79 10.33 -17.18 5.61
C ASN A 79 9.39 -15.95 5.51
N GLY A 80 8.42 -16.02 4.59
CA GLY A 80 7.46 -14.94 4.32
C GLY A 80 8.06 -13.76 3.54
N LYS A 81 9.27 -13.90 2.98
CA LYS A 81 9.95 -12.91 2.14
C LYS A 81 10.02 -13.41 0.70
N ILE A 82 9.71 -12.54 -0.25
CA ILE A 82 9.71 -12.87 -1.68
C ILE A 82 11.15 -12.81 -2.21
N CYS A 83 11.59 -13.86 -2.88
CA CYS A 83 12.94 -14.00 -3.42
C CYS A 83 12.88 -14.47 -4.88
N ASN A 84 13.93 -14.11 -5.63
CA ASN A 84 14.17 -14.68 -6.95
C ASN A 84 14.63 -16.15 -6.78
N ASN A 85 14.08 -17.05 -7.58
CA ASN A 85 14.37 -18.49 -7.53
C ASN A 85 15.25 -18.98 -8.68
N ILE A 86 15.67 -18.07 -9.58
CA ILE A 86 16.49 -18.42 -10.73
C ILE A 86 17.76 -17.58 -10.79
N ASP A 87 18.83 -18.16 -11.33
CA ASP A 87 20.15 -17.53 -11.49
C ASP A 87 20.22 -16.55 -12.68
N CYS A 88 19.11 -15.86 -12.95
CA CYS A 88 19.08 -14.77 -13.91
C CYS A 88 18.36 -13.56 -13.32
N TYR A 89 18.66 -12.38 -13.87
CA TYR A 89 18.01 -11.15 -13.46
C TYR A 89 16.51 -11.22 -13.77
N GLN A 90 15.69 -10.82 -12.80
CA GLN A 90 14.24 -10.78 -12.89
C GLN A 90 13.75 -9.41 -12.42
N THR A 91 12.70 -8.90 -13.04
CA THR A 91 11.93 -7.78 -12.49
C THR A 91 10.61 -8.30 -11.97
N LEU A 92 10.29 -7.98 -10.73
CA LEU A 92 8.99 -8.24 -10.13
C LEU A 92 8.50 -6.93 -9.55
N GLU A 93 7.56 -6.29 -10.22
CA GLU A 93 7.12 -4.93 -9.92
C GLU A 93 5.63 -4.93 -9.60
N PHE A 94 5.22 -4.02 -8.72
CA PHE A 94 3.82 -3.79 -8.44
C PHE A 94 3.52 -2.30 -8.45
N TYR A 95 2.27 -1.98 -8.81
CA TYR A 95 1.77 -0.62 -8.86
C TYR A 95 0.23 -0.62 -8.81
N PHE A 96 -0.34 0.57 -8.70
CA PHE A 96 -1.78 0.78 -8.67
C PHE A 96 -2.20 1.75 -9.76
N ILE A 97 -3.28 1.42 -10.47
CA ILE A 97 -3.81 2.23 -11.57
C ILE A 97 -5.33 2.21 -11.56
N ALA A 98 -5.94 2.94 -12.50
CA ALA A 98 -7.38 2.96 -12.72
C ALA A 98 -8.17 3.23 -11.42
N HIS A 99 -7.81 4.31 -10.72
CA HIS A 99 -8.65 4.84 -9.65
C HIS A 99 -9.98 5.29 -10.27
N GLU A 100 -11.07 4.72 -9.77
CA GLU A 100 -12.42 4.98 -10.26
C GLU A 100 -13.33 5.31 -9.08
N THR A 101 -14.19 6.31 -9.29
CA THR A 101 -15.25 6.66 -8.37
C THR A 101 -16.58 6.52 -9.07
N LYS A 102 -17.52 5.79 -8.47
CA LYS A 102 -18.88 5.59 -8.99
C LYS A 102 -19.91 5.89 -7.91
N LEU A 103 -20.82 6.81 -8.20
CA LEU A 103 -21.97 7.03 -7.34
C LEU A 103 -22.97 5.88 -7.54
N ASN A 104 -23.28 5.16 -6.49
CA ASN A 104 -24.34 4.15 -6.48
C ASN A 104 -25.45 4.60 -5.53
N GLN A 105 -26.52 5.17 -6.10
CA GLN A 105 -27.61 5.83 -5.39
C GLN A 105 -27.12 6.93 -4.45
N HIS A 106 -26.87 6.59 -3.19
CA HIS A 106 -26.40 7.52 -2.14
C HIS A 106 -25.00 7.18 -1.60
N THR A 107 -24.36 6.13 -2.12
CA THR A 107 -23.05 5.68 -1.65
C THR A 107 -22.00 5.89 -2.74
N LEU A 108 -20.92 6.58 -2.40
CA LEU A 108 -19.75 6.69 -3.25
C LEU A 108 -18.96 5.38 -3.19
N LEU A 109 -18.89 4.66 -4.30
CA LEU A 109 -18.03 3.50 -4.43
C LEU A 109 -16.72 3.93 -5.04
N GLU A 110 -15.62 3.46 -4.46
CA GLU A 110 -14.29 3.79 -4.94
C GLU A 110 -13.48 2.51 -5.13
N THR A 111 -12.79 2.41 -6.27
CA THR A 111 -12.00 1.25 -6.63
C THR A 111 -10.63 1.62 -7.15
N LEU A 112 -9.68 0.71 -6.97
CA LEU A 112 -8.30 0.86 -7.44
C LEU A 112 -7.81 -0.49 -7.96
N LEU A 113 -7.17 -0.50 -9.13
CA LEU A 113 -6.61 -1.71 -9.70
C LEU A 113 -5.19 -1.92 -9.18
N PHE A 114 -4.96 -3.07 -8.54
CA PHE A 114 -3.66 -3.49 -8.04
C PHE A 114 -3.08 -4.55 -8.99
N GLN A 115 -1.90 -4.28 -9.55
CA GLN A 115 -1.25 -5.17 -10.52
C GLN A 115 0.16 -5.56 -10.08
N VAL A 116 0.57 -6.77 -10.44
CA VAL A 116 1.95 -7.26 -10.32
C VAL A 116 2.43 -7.81 -11.66
N MET A 117 3.60 -7.33 -12.07
CA MET A 117 4.26 -7.67 -13.31
C MET A 117 5.55 -8.45 -13.03
N LEU A 118 5.74 -9.58 -13.67
CA LEU A 118 6.99 -10.34 -13.70
C LEU A 118 7.60 -10.21 -15.11
N ASN A 119 8.77 -9.59 -15.23
CA ASN A 119 9.43 -9.31 -16.51
C ASN A 119 8.47 -8.69 -17.55
N ASN A 120 7.73 -7.65 -17.14
CA ASN A 120 6.72 -6.96 -17.96
C ASN A 120 5.52 -7.82 -18.38
N LYS A 121 5.32 -8.99 -17.77
CA LYS A 121 4.13 -9.82 -17.95
C LYS A 121 3.23 -9.72 -16.71
N LEU A 122 1.95 -9.43 -16.91
CA LEU A 122 0.96 -9.42 -15.84
C LEU A 122 0.79 -10.83 -15.27
N ILE A 123 1.04 -10.99 -13.96
CA ILE A 123 0.88 -12.27 -13.25
C ILE A 123 -0.18 -12.22 -12.16
N TYR A 124 -0.55 -11.03 -11.69
CA TYR A 124 -1.58 -10.83 -10.69
C TYR A 124 -2.31 -9.51 -10.91
N GLU A 125 -3.62 -9.56 -10.74
CA GLU A 125 -4.49 -8.39 -10.76
C GLU A 125 -5.58 -8.56 -9.70
N ASP A 126 -5.86 -7.49 -8.95
CA ASP A 126 -7.01 -7.42 -8.06
C ASP A 126 -7.65 -6.03 -8.10
N LYS A 127 -8.98 -6.01 -8.16
CA LYS A 127 -9.75 -4.76 -8.10
C LYS A 127 -10.12 -4.48 -6.64
N LEU A 128 -9.30 -3.65 -6.00
CA LEU A 128 -9.51 -3.23 -4.63
C LEU A 128 -10.76 -2.35 -4.55
N LYS A 129 -11.57 -2.58 -3.52
CA LYS A 129 -12.75 -1.76 -3.20
C LYS A 129 -12.53 -1.08 -1.87
N LEU A 130 -12.71 0.24 -1.84
CA LEU A 130 -12.65 0.98 -0.59
C LEU A 130 -13.83 0.56 0.29
N ASP A 131 -13.59 0.36 1.58
CA ASP A 131 -14.64 0.17 2.57
C ASP A 131 -14.66 1.41 3.49
N PRO A 132 -15.49 2.42 3.19
CA PRO A 132 -15.53 3.67 3.95
C PRO A 132 -15.82 3.42 5.44
N LYS A 133 -16.76 2.52 5.75
CA LYS A 133 -17.16 2.24 7.14
C LYS A 133 -16.02 1.64 7.95
N TYR A 134 -15.26 0.72 7.34
CA TYR A 134 -14.10 0.14 8.02
C TYR A 134 -13.03 1.20 8.32
N ILE A 135 -12.82 2.14 7.41
CA ILE A 135 -11.84 3.22 7.58
C ILE A 135 -12.31 4.23 8.64
N GLU A 136 -13.59 4.62 8.63
CA GLU A 136 -14.19 5.46 9.68
C GLU A 136 -14.01 4.83 11.06
N ASN A 137 -14.27 3.53 11.18
CA ASN A 137 -14.07 2.81 12.44
C ASN A 137 -12.61 2.81 12.90
N ILE A 138 -11.65 2.76 11.97
CA ILE A 138 -10.22 2.86 12.30
C ILE A 138 -9.85 4.27 12.75
N ILE A 139 -10.37 5.31 12.09
CA ILE A 139 -10.11 6.71 12.45
C ILE A 139 -10.59 6.99 13.88
N HIS A 140 -11.77 6.45 14.23
CA HIS A 140 -12.34 6.59 15.57
C HIS A 140 -11.90 5.50 16.57
N PHE A 141 -10.93 4.65 16.20
CA PHE A 141 -10.50 3.56 17.08
C PHE A 141 -9.79 4.08 18.33
N ASP A 142 -10.22 3.60 19.49
CA ASP A 142 -9.59 3.92 20.77
C ASP A 142 -8.15 3.39 20.85
N GLN A 143 -7.19 4.31 20.78
CA GLN A 143 -5.77 3.98 20.76
C GLN A 143 -5.28 3.31 22.06
N ASN A 144 -6.00 3.44 23.17
CA ASN A 144 -5.63 2.79 24.42
C ASN A 144 -5.74 1.26 24.34
N LYS A 145 -6.58 0.75 23.42
CA LYS A 145 -6.75 -0.69 23.16
C LYS A 145 -5.64 -1.29 22.29
N LEU A 146 -4.75 -0.46 21.73
CA LEU A 146 -3.62 -0.94 20.94
C LEU A 146 -2.53 -1.52 21.84
N SER A 147 -1.91 -2.60 21.37
CA SER A 147 -0.72 -3.15 22.03
C SER A 147 0.43 -2.15 22.00
N GLU A 148 1.33 -2.26 22.98
CA GLU A 148 2.49 -1.37 23.10
C GLU A 148 3.34 -1.34 21.82
N LYS A 149 3.62 -2.51 21.26
CA LYS A 149 4.34 -2.65 19.98
C LYS A 149 3.69 -1.87 18.84
N ILE A 150 2.36 -1.87 18.74
CA ILE A 150 1.66 -1.12 17.68
C ILE A 150 1.75 0.38 17.96
N ARG A 151 1.62 0.81 19.22
CA ARG A 151 1.76 2.22 19.60
C ARG A 151 3.15 2.75 19.27
N GLU A 152 4.21 2.00 19.58
CA GLU A 152 5.58 2.35 19.21
C GLU A 152 5.77 2.45 17.70
N SER A 153 5.26 1.47 16.95
CA SER A 153 5.29 1.49 15.48
C SER A 153 4.59 2.74 14.93
N ASN A 154 3.40 3.07 15.46
CA ASN A 154 2.64 4.25 15.07
C ASN A 154 3.40 5.55 15.39
N LYS A 155 4.06 5.66 16.55
CA LYS A 155 4.91 6.82 16.89
C LYS A 155 6.02 7.01 15.85
N VAL A 156 6.67 5.94 15.42
CA VAL A 156 7.72 6.02 14.39
C VAL A 156 7.14 6.43 13.04
N LEU A 157 6.01 5.86 12.63
CA LEU A 157 5.36 6.24 11.36
C LEU A 157 4.90 7.69 11.37
N LEU A 158 4.42 8.21 12.51
CA LEU A 158 4.09 9.62 12.68
C LEU A 158 5.33 10.51 12.60
N GLY A 159 6.46 10.08 13.17
CA GLY A 159 7.74 10.77 13.03
C GLY A 159 8.15 10.90 11.56
N ILE A 160 8.12 9.79 10.81
CA ILE A 160 8.37 9.77 9.36
C ILE A 160 7.44 10.73 8.61
N ALA A 161 6.14 10.74 8.95
CA ALA A 161 5.19 11.61 8.27
C ALA A 161 5.48 13.10 8.51
N LYS A 162 5.87 13.48 9.72
CA LYS A 162 6.25 14.85 10.05
C LYS A 162 7.54 15.27 9.34
N GLU A 163 8.54 14.40 9.37
CA GLU A 163 9.84 14.62 8.72
C GLU A 163 9.67 14.86 7.22
N VAL A 164 9.03 13.93 6.50
CA VAL A 164 8.79 14.08 5.06
C VAL A 164 8.01 15.35 4.76
N ALA A 165 6.98 15.67 5.54
CA ALA A 165 6.19 16.86 5.27
C ALA A 165 6.97 18.16 5.54
N GLN A 166 7.84 18.19 6.56
CA GLN A 166 8.75 19.33 6.83
C GLN A 166 9.75 19.53 5.69
N GLU A 167 10.36 18.46 5.18
CA GLU A 167 11.25 18.52 4.00
C GLU A 167 10.55 19.12 2.77
N LYS A 168 9.22 18.94 2.66
CA LYS A 168 8.39 19.48 1.58
C LYS A 168 7.82 20.88 1.89
N GLY A 169 8.22 21.49 3.00
CA GLY A 169 7.89 22.87 3.37
C GLY A 169 6.61 23.03 4.21
N PHE A 170 6.08 21.96 4.80
CA PHE A 170 4.91 22.04 5.69
C PHE A 170 5.35 22.20 7.16
N THR A 171 4.67 23.08 7.89
CA THR A 171 4.93 23.36 9.32
C THR A 171 3.74 22.93 10.18
N PHE A 172 4.01 22.39 11.38
CA PHE A 172 3.01 21.83 12.31
C PHE A 172 3.30 22.23 13.74
#